data_AF-A0A1E5TBC8-F1
#
_entry.id   AF-A0A1E5TBC8-F1
#
_cell.length_a   1.000
_cell.length_b   1.000
_cell.length_c   1.000
_cell.angle_alpha   90.00
_cell.angle_beta   90.00
_cell.angle_gamma   90.00
#
_symmetry.space_group_name_H-M   'P 1'
#
loop_
_entity.id
_entity.type
_entity.pdbx_description
1 polymer ?
#
loop_
_entity_poly.entity_id
_entity_poly.type
_entity_poly.pdbx_seq_one_letter_code
_entity_poly.pdbx_strand_id
1 'polypeptide(L)'
;MKHEWRKKEKTVYIPKNKPKLITIPEYQFITLSGKGNPNSPFFSECIGVLYRVAYAIKMNLKTLKEAPKNYNDWTVYPLEGIWDITEKAKQNFNGQINKDELVFNLMIRQPHFVSDKYFNDMLEFTKIKSLTAF
;
A
#
# COMPACT_ATOMS: atom_id res chain seq x y z
N MET A 1 9.16 -14.56 16.25
CA MET A 1 7.71 -14.78 16.09
C MET A 1 7.17 -13.75 15.10
N LYS A 2 6.41 -14.17 14.09
CA LYS A 2 5.87 -13.28 13.04
C LYS A 2 5.00 -12.16 13.63
N HIS A 3 5.18 -10.92 13.16
CA HIS A 3 4.34 -9.77 13.47
C HIS A 3 3.01 -9.84 12.72
N GLU A 4 1.91 -9.92 13.48
CA GLU A 4 0.55 -9.95 12.93
C GLU A 4 -0.20 -8.69 13.37
N TRP A 5 -0.32 -7.70 12.47
CA TRP A 5 -0.97 -6.41 12.74
C TRP A 5 -2.41 -6.57 13.25
N ARG A 6 -3.16 -7.58 12.77
CA ARG A 6 -4.52 -7.92 13.26
C ARG A 6 -4.58 -8.22 14.75
N LYS A 7 -3.47 -8.70 15.33
CA LYS A 7 -3.37 -9.04 16.75
C LYS A 7 -2.74 -7.90 17.55
N LYS A 8 -1.72 -7.26 17.00
CA LYS A 8 -0.86 -6.28 17.70
C LYS A 8 -1.35 -4.83 17.58
N GLU A 9 -2.11 -4.50 16.53
CA GLU A 9 -2.45 -3.12 16.16
C GLU A 9 -3.96 -2.93 15.97
N LYS A 10 -4.75 -3.58 16.83
CA LYS A 10 -6.21 -3.62 16.75
C LYS A 10 -6.87 -2.24 16.77
N THR A 11 -6.30 -1.28 17.50
CA THR A 11 -6.85 0.07 17.59
C THR A 11 -6.86 0.79 16.25
N VAL A 12 -5.90 0.49 15.38
CA VAL A 12 -5.77 1.10 14.04
C VAL A 12 -6.54 0.29 13.01
N TYR A 13 -6.37 -1.03 13.00
CA TYR A 13 -6.85 -1.87 11.90
C TYR A 13 -8.14 -2.66 12.18
N ILE A 14 -8.53 -2.80 13.45
CA ILE A 14 -9.74 -3.52 13.86
C ILE A 14 -10.58 -2.62 14.79
N PRO A 15 -11.00 -1.43 14.33
CA PRO A 15 -11.84 -0.55 15.13
C PRO A 15 -13.20 -1.19 15.39
N LYS A 16 -13.83 -0.82 16.50
CA LYS A 16 -15.24 -1.17 16.76
C LYS A 16 -16.15 -0.23 15.98
N ASN A 17 -17.43 -0.58 15.85
CA ASN A 17 -18.47 0.28 15.25
C ASN A 17 -18.89 1.44 16.18
N LYS A 18 -17.89 2.15 16.75
CA LYS A 18 -18.07 3.32 17.59
C LYS A 18 -16.96 4.33 17.25
N PRO A 19 -17.30 5.57 16.87
CA PRO A 19 -16.31 6.61 16.64
C PRO A 19 -15.40 6.78 17.85
N LYS A 20 -14.10 6.89 17.60
CA LYS A 20 -13.09 7.03 18.65
C LYS A 20 -11.94 7.90 18.15
N LEU A 21 -11.50 8.83 18.98
CA LEU A 21 -10.26 9.56 18.77
C LEU A 21 -9.06 8.64 19.03
N ILE A 22 -8.15 8.56 18.07
CA ILE A 22 -6.91 7.79 18.17
C ILE A 22 -5.75 8.63 17.63
N THR A 23 -4.55 8.37 18.13
CA THR A 23 -3.31 8.92 17.59
C THR A 23 -2.70 7.90 16.65
N ILE A 24 -2.49 8.28 15.40
CA ILE A 24 -1.78 7.47 14.41
C ILE A 24 -0.30 7.88 14.45
N PRO A 25 0.63 6.98 14.78
CA PRO A 25 2.05 7.28 14.70
C PRO A 25 2.50 7.31 13.24
N GLU A 26 3.71 7.80 13.00
CA GLU A 26 4.30 7.81 11.67
C GLU A 26 4.53 6.38 11.15
N TYR A 27 4.16 6.16 9.89
CA TYR A 27 4.34 4.90 9.18
C TYR A 27 4.96 5.16 7.83
N GLN A 28 5.62 4.13 7.28
CA GLN A 28 6.11 4.15 5.91
C GLN A 28 5.28 3.22 5.02
N PHE A 29 5.10 3.64 3.77
CA PHE A 29 4.22 2.97 2.81
C PHE A 29 4.91 2.86 1.46
N ILE A 30 4.59 1.78 0.75
CA ILE A 30 4.68 1.80 -0.71
C ILE A 30 3.42 2.50 -1.20
N THR A 31 3.56 3.48 -2.06
CA THR A 31 2.43 4.28 -2.56
C THR A 31 2.35 4.27 -4.08
N LEU A 32 1.13 4.30 -4.62
CA LEU A 32 0.86 4.45 -6.04
C LEU A 32 -0.29 5.43 -6.21
N SER A 33 -0.01 6.57 -6.84
CA SER A 33 -1.00 7.59 -7.13
C SER A 33 -1.62 7.41 -8.51
N GLY A 34 -2.91 7.74 -8.63
CA GLY A 34 -3.63 7.63 -9.88
C GLY A 34 -4.92 8.45 -9.89
N LYS A 35 -5.63 8.37 -11.01
CA LYS A 35 -6.92 9.01 -11.24
C LYS A 35 -7.88 8.02 -11.88
N GLY A 36 -9.15 8.13 -11.55
CA GLY A 36 -10.24 7.50 -12.29
C GLY A 36 -11.10 6.58 -11.43
N ASN A 37 -12.01 5.91 -12.12
CA ASN A 37 -13.01 5.07 -11.50
C ASN A 37 -12.39 3.87 -10.78
N PRO A 38 -12.70 3.64 -9.48
CA PRO A 38 -12.24 2.44 -8.77
C PRO A 38 -12.79 1.13 -9.35
N ASN A 39 -13.81 1.19 -10.21
CA ASN A 39 -14.36 0.02 -10.90
C ASN A 39 -13.67 -0.26 -12.24
N SER A 40 -12.68 0.54 -12.64
CA SER A 40 -11.97 0.35 -13.90
C SER A 40 -10.91 -0.76 -13.82
N PRO A 41 -10.57 -1.39 -14.96
CA PRO A 41 -9.42 -2.29 -15.05
C PRO A 41 -8.12 -1.63 -14.58
N PHE A 42 -7.92 -0.36 -14.91
CA PHE A 42 -6.74 0.41 -14.50
C PHE A 42 -6.56 0.47 -12.98
N PHE A 43 -7.65 0.66 -12.23
CA PHE A 43 -7.58 0.64 -10.77
C PHE A 43 -7.15 -0.73 -10.23
N SER A 44 -7.66 -1.81 -10.82
CA SER A 44 -7.28 -3.18 -10.45
C SER A 44 -5.81 -3.47 -10.79
N GLU A 45 -5.31 -2.98 -11.92
CA GLU A 45 -3.90 -3.06 -12.31
C GLU A 45 -3.00 -2.32 -11.30
N CYS A 46 -3.40 -1.12 -10.88
CA CYS A 46 -2.69 -0.35 -9.84
C CYS A 46 -2.55 -1.15 -8.54
N ILE A 47 -3.64 -1.78 -8.07
CA ILE A 47 -3.62 -2.67 -6.90
C ILE A 47 -2.67 -3.85 -7.13
N GLY A 48 -2.74 -4.47 -8.31
CA GLY A 48 -1.90 -5.62 -8.68
C GLY A 48 -0.41 -5.30 -8.65
N VAL A 49 -0.01 -4.14 -9.21
CA VAL A 49 1.38 -3.64 -9.16
C VAL A 49 1.81 -3.41 -7.71
N LEU A 50 0.97 -2.75 -6.92
CA LEU A 50 1.29 -2.41 -5.53
C LEU A 50 1.52 -3.67 -4.68
N TYR A 51 0.66 -4.68 -4.79
CA TYR A 51 0.84 -5.95 -4.10
C TYR A 51 2.04 -6.74 -4.63
N ARG A 52 2.31 -6.71 -5.94
CA ARG A 52 3.47 -7.40 -6.52
C ARG A 52 4.77 -6.92 -5.86
N VAL A 53 4.94 -5.62 -5.69
CA VAL A 53 6.13 -5.05 -5.03
C VAL A 53 6.15 -5.38 -3.53
N ALA A 54 5.02 -5.23 -2.82
CA ALA A 54 4.95 -5.57 -1.40
C ALA A 54 5.27 -7.05 -1.11
N TYR A 55 4.79 -7.96 -1.94
CA TYR A 55 5.10 -9.38 -1.84
C TYR A 55 6.54 -9.69 -2.27
N ALA A 56 7.09 -9.01 -3.27
CA ALA A 56 8.49 -9.18 -3.65
C ALA A 56 9.43 -8.85 -2.48
N ILE A 57 9.21 -7.73 -1.79
CA ILE A 57 9.94 -7.36 -0.58
C ILE A 57 9.83 -8.46 0.47
N LYS A 58 8.61 -8.86 0.81
CA LYS A 58 8.37 -9.85 1.87
C LYS A 58 9.02 -11.21 1.55
N MET A 59 8.87 -11.70 0.32
CA MET A 59 9.28 -13.05 -0.05
C MET A 59 10.78 -13.15 -0.27
N ASN A 60 11.42 -12.13 -0.86
CA ASN A 60 12.87 -12.15 -1.03
C ASN A 60 13.61 -12.00 0.30
N LEU A 61 13.07 -11.26 1.28
CA LEU A 61 13.66 -11.21 2.63
C LEU A 61 13.70 -12.58 3.32
N LYS A 62 12.75 -13.47 3.02
CA LYS A 62 12.72 -14.83 3.57
C LYS A 62 13.80 -15.74 2.99
N THR A 63 14.34 -15.41 1.83
CA THR A 63 15.34 -16.22 1.14
C THR A 63 16.77 -15.74 1.38
N LEU A 64 16.94 -14.59 2.05
CA LEU A 64 18.27 -14.08 2.38
C LEU A 64 18.94 -14.98 3.41
N LYS A 65 20.24 -15.27 3.19
CA LYS A 65 21.08 -15.97 4.17
C LYS A 65 21.26 -15.14 5.45
N GLU A 66 21.35 -13.82 5.29
CA GLU A 66 21.49 -12.85 6.38
C GLU A 66 20.33 -11.87 6.33
N ALA A 67 19.58 -11.78 7.43
CA ALA A 67 18.45 -10.87 7.53
C ALA A 67 18.92 -9.43 7.81
N PRO A 68 18.20 -8.40 7.31
CA PRO A 68 18.47 -7.02 7.67
C PRO A 68 18.44 -6.78 9.19
N LYS A 69 19.14 -5.75 9.64
CA LYS A 69 19.08 -5.31 11.05
C LYS A 69 17.62 -5.04 11.45
N ASN A 70 17.21 -5.52 12.62
CA ASN A 70 15.84 -5.41 13.15
C ASN A 70 14.75 -6.09 12.32
N TYR A 71 15.13 -7.01 11.42
CA TYR A 71 14.16 -7.80 10.67
C TYR A 71 13.27 -8.63 11.60
N ASN A 72 11.96 -8.57 11.33
CA ASN A 72 10.98 -9.50 11.85
C ASN A 72 9.98 -9.84 10.74
N ASP A 73 9.71 -11.13 10.52
CA ASP A 73 8.69 -11.52 9.55
C ASP A 73 7.33 -10.90 9.93
N TRP A 74 6.53 -10.47 8.95
CA TRP A 74 5.25 -9.81 9.22
C TRP A 74 4.14 -10.31 8.29
N THR A 75 2.88 -10.14 8.65
CA THR A 75 1.78 -10.28 7.69
C THR A 75 1.68 -9.02 6.85
N VAL A 76 1.60 -9.14 5.51
CA VAL A 76 1.39 -7.98 4.61
C VAL A 76 0.21 -7.16 5.12
N TYR A 77 0.41 -5.84 5.20
CA TYR A 77 -0.62 -4.91 5.66
C TYR A 77 -1.77 -4.83 4.65
N PRO A 78 -2.99 -4.46 5.09
CA PRO A 78 -4.10 -4.32 4.16
C PRO A 78 -3.84 -3.20 3.15
N LEU A 79 -4.53 -3.25 2.02
CA LEU A 79 -4.59 -2.11 1.09
C LEU A 79 -5.27 -0.93 1.79
N GLU A 80 -4.62 0.21 1.75
CA GLU A 80 -5.15 1.49 2.20
C GLU A 80 -5.23 2.45 1.00
N GLY A 81 -6.05 3.50 1.11
CA GLY A 81 -6.19 4.48 0.04
C GLY A 81 -6.62 5.83 0.58
N ILE A 82 -5.89 6.88 0.18
CA ILE A 82 -6.32 8.27 0.35
C ILE A 82 -7.07 8.67 -0.92
N TRP A 83 -8.22 9.31 -0.77
CA TRP A 83 -9.11 9.66 -1.86
C TRP A 83 -9.44 11.14 -1.82
N ASP A 84 -9.50 11.73 -2.99
CA ASP A 84 -10.02 13.07 -3.22
C ASP A 84 -10.66 13.12 -4.63
N ILE A 85 -11.20 14.26 -5.02
CA ILE A 85 -11.61 14.56 -6.39
C ILE A 85 -10.59 15.50 -7.04
N THR A 86 -10.54 15.55 -8.37
CA THR A 86 -9.66 16.50 -9.07
C THR A 86 -9.97 17.96 -8.73
N GLU A 87 -8.98 18.84 -8.89
CA GLU A 87 -9.16 20.29 -8.72
C GLU A 87 -10.30 20.86 -9.59
N LYS A 88 -10.45 20.35 -10.82
CA LYS A 88 -11.57 20.71 -11.71
C LYS A 88 -12.92 20.31 -11.12
N ALA A 89 -13.01 19.12 -10.53
CA ALA A 89 -14.22 18.65 -9.88
C ALA A 89 -14.53 19.43 -8.59
N LYS A 90 -13.51 19.83 -7.83
CA LYS A 90 -13.67 20.70 -6.64
C LYS A 90 -14.30 22.04 -7.00
N GLN A 91 -13.86 22.67 -8.09
CA GLN A 91 -14.39 23.96 -8.55
C GLN A 91 -15.87 23.92 -8.93
N ASN A 92 -16.37 22.74 -9.33
CA ASN A 92 -17.75 22.56 -9.79
C ASN A 92 -18.55 21.63 -8.85
N PHE A 93 -18.11 21.50 -7.60
CA PHE A 93 -18.70 20.52 -6.68
C PHE A 93 -20.12 20.92 -6.30
N ASN A 94 -21.07 20.06 -6.68
CA ASN A 94 -22.50 20.26 -6.44
C ASN A 94 -23.07 19.23 -5.44
N GLY A 95 -22.20 18.55 -4.68
CA GLY A 95 -22.58 17.45 -3.79
C GLY A 95 -22.56 16.07 -4.44
N GLN A 96 -22.39 15.97 -5.77
CA GLN A 96 -22.26 14.69 -6.47
C GLN A 96 -20.80 14.39 -6.84
N ILE A 97 -20.39 13.14 -6.62
CA ILE A 97 -19.05 12.67 -6.96
C ILE A 97 -19.11 11.95 -8.30
N ASN A 98 -18.47 12.51 -9.32
CA ASN A 98 -18.12 11.77 -10.52
C ASN A 98 -16.91 10.87 -10.22
N LYS A 99 -17.11 9.55 -10.29
CA LYS A 99 -16.05 8.56 -10.00
C LYS A 99 -14.86 8.66 -10.96
N ASP A 100 -15.06 9.16 -12.17
CA ASP A 100 -13.97 9.33 -13.15
C ASP A 100 -13.07 10.54 -12.81
N GLU A 101 -13.53 11.42 -11.92
CA GLU A 101 -12.77 12.53 -11.36
C GLU A 101 -12.16 12.23 -9.99
N LEU A 102 -12.22 10.97 -9.51
CA LEU A 102 -11.51 10.57 -8.31
C LEU A 102 -10.00 10.57 -8.56
N VAL A 103 -9.25 11.11 -7.62
CA VAL A 103 -7.81 10.91 -7.50
C VAL A 103 -7.54 10.11 -6.25
N PHE A 104 -6.53 9.24 -6.32
CA PHE A 104 -6.20 8.37 -5.22
C PHE A 104 -4.70 8.24 -5.01
N ASN A 105 -4.34 7.93 -3.77
CA ASN A 105 -3.04 7.38 -3.43
C ASN A 105 -3.25 6.05 -2.73
N LEU A 106 -3.00 4.95 -3.43
CA LEU A 106 -3.08 3.58 -2.89
C LEU A 106 -1.82 3.27 -2.11
N MET A 107 -1.95 2.60 -0.98
CA MET A 107 -0.85 2.42 -0.03
C MET A 107 -0.85 1.02 0.57
N ILE A 108 0.35 0.45 0.74
CA ILE A 108 0.57 -0.75 1.58
C ILE A 108 1.72 -0.44 2.53
N ARG A 109 1.40 -0.42 3.83
CA ARG A 109 2.38 -0.15 4.87
C ARG A 109 3.52 -1.17 4.86
N GLN A 110 4.75 -0.68 5.08
CA GLN A 110 5.94 -1.52 5.25
C GLN A 110 6.51 -1.39 6.67
N PRO A 111 7.16 -2.43 7.20
CA PRO A 111 7.92 -2.33 8.45
C PRO A 111 9.09 -1.35 8.31
N HIS A 112 9.41 -0.57 9.35
CA HIS A 112 10.46 0.47 9.34
C HIS A 112 11.86 0.00 8.91
N PHE A 113 12.18 -1.30 9.04
CA PHE A 113 13.49 -1.82 8.60
C PHE A 113 13.62 -1.94 7.07
N VAL A 114 12.52 -1.85 6.32
CA VAL A 114 12.55 -1.85 4.85
C VAL A 114 13.07 -0.49 4.41
N SER A 115 14.30 -0.45 3.90
CA SER A 115 14.93 0.77 3.41
C SER A 115 14.50 1.11 1.99
N ASP A 116 14.63 2.38 1.60
CA ASP A 116 14.40 2.84 0.23
C ASP A 116 15.27 2.08 -0.78
N LYS A 117 16.52 1.78 -0.42
CA LYS A 117 17.40 0.97 -1.25
C LYS A 117 16.79 -0.41 -1.51
N TYR A 118 16.34 -1.11 -0.47
CA TYR A 118 15.78 -2.45 -0.63
C TYR A 118 14.45 -2.41 -1.40
N PHE A 119 13.63 -1.37 -1.17
CA PHE A 119 12.44 -1.11 -1.97
C PHE A 119 12.78 -0.96 -3.46
N ASN A 120 13.76 -0.12 -3.81
CA ASN A 120 14.19 0.11 -5.19
C ASN A 120 14.73 -1.18 -5.84
N ASP A 121 15.55 -1.95 -5.12
CA ASP A 121 16.07 -3.23 -5.59
C ASP A 121 14.91 -4.21 -5.92
N MET A 122 13.88 -4.25 -5.07
CA MET A 122 12.69 -5.10 -5.29
C MET A 122 11.77 -4.57 -6.39
N LEU A 123 11.67 -3.26 -6.54
CA LEU A 123 10.93 -2.64 -7.64
C LEU A 123 11.55 -3.05 -8.98
N GLU A 124 12.86 -2.92 -9.14
CA GLU A 124 13.57 -3.35 -10.36
C GLU A 124 13.42 -4.85 -10.60
N PHE A 125 13.55 -5.68 -9.55
CA PHE A 125 13.31 -7.12 -9.64
C PHE A 125 11.91 -7.45 -10.19
N THR A 126 10.87 -6.73 -9.77
CA THR A 126 9.51 -6.96 -10.27
C THR A 126 9.30 -6.53 -11.72
N LYS A 127 10.04 -5.54 -12.21
CA LYS A 127 10.00 -5.13 -13.63
C LYS A 127 10.63 -6.20 -14.51
N ILE A 128 11.81 -6.71 -14.15
CA ILE A 128 12.50 -7.79 -14.88
C ILE A 128 11.60 -9.02 -14.98
N LYS A 129 10.99 -9.45 -13.86
CA LYS A 129 10.08 -10.59 -13.86
C LYS A 129 8.83 -10.39 -14.72
N SER A 130 8.34 -9.16 -14.82
CA SER A 130 7.20 -8.86 -15.70
C SER A 130 7.56 -8.96 -17.17
N LEU A 131 8.81 -8.68 -17.56
CA LEU A 131 9.28 -8.82 -18.95
C LEU A 131 9.53 -10.27 -19.35
N THR A 132 9.93 -11.14 -18.41
CA THR A 132 10.15 -12.58 -18.66
C THR A 132 8.87 -13.42 -18.68
N ALA A 133 7.71 -12.82 -18.38
CA ALA A 133 6.41 -13.48 -18.33
C ALA A 133 5.58 -13.28 -19.60
N PHE A 134 6.17 -12.70 -20.66
CA PHE A 134 5.60 -12.52 -21.99
C PHE A 134 6.50 -13.14 -23.05
#